data_AF-A0A5B1B6F1-F1
#
_entry.id   AF-A0A5B1B6F1-F1
#
_cell.length_a   1.000
_cell.length_b   1.000
_cell.length_c   1.000
_cell.angle_alpha   90.00
_cell.angle_beta   90.00
_cell.angle_gamma   90.00
#
_symmetry.space_group_name_H-M   'P 1'
#
loop_
_entity.id
_entity.type
_entity.pdbx_description
1 polymer ?
#
loop_
_entity_poly.entity_id
_entity_poly.type
_entity_poly.pdbx_seq_one_letter_code
_entity_poly.pdbx_strand_id
1 'polypeptide(L)'
;MKKIEPYKNIDEAISKLDNGGRFYNILTKADDGIISTSELGKVGGLFYDKQQMILFFEVSISKLDKEKRKAVISKLDEKLQKVYAKYKPIELLPSEAHTKGIVASNMIMTGIPKLTESNSNFIGFIMIPIVTGKVTTFSMVPIIDIYDVYEIRDEVSDKEFLIAHSKGTTKLPEKKIKIAGVLKELKSDKKEKTASQKFLEVVYHMEIN
;
A
#
# COMPACT_ATOMS: atom_id res chain seq x y z
N MET A 1 4.57 8.69 1.26
CA MET A 1 3.37 8.04 1.83
C MET A 1 2.21 9.03 1.91
N LYS A 2 0.95 8.58 1.75
CA LYS A 2 -0.25 9.43 1.84
C LYS A 2 -1.22 8.96 2.93
N LYS A 3 -1.81 9.89 3.69
CA LYS A 3 -2.93 9.61 4.61
C LYS A 3 -4.22 9.42 3.81
N ILE A 4 -5.00 8.39 4.13
CA ILE A 4 -6.34 8.17 3.57
C ILE A 4 -7.38 8.37 4.66
N GLU A 5 -8.40 9.15 4.34
CA GLU A 5 -9.64 9.22 5.12
C GLU A 5 -10.68 8.29 4.48
N PRO A 6 -11.03 7.17 5.13
CA PRO A 6 -12.01 6.23 4.58
C PRO A 6 -13.42 6.81 4.59
N TYR A 7 -14.21 6.41 3.60
CA TYR A 7 -15.61 6.79 3.47
C TYR A 7 -16.46 6.26 4.63
N LYS A 8 -17.41 7.08 5.07
CA LYS A 8 -18.26 6.79 6.23
C LYS A 8 -19.44 5.91 5.87
N ASN A 9 -19.93 6.02 4.63
CA ASN A 9 -21.08 5.28 4.15
C ASN A 9 -20.97 4.96 2.65
N ILE A 10 -21.92 4.15 2.17
CA ILE A 10 -21.94 3.66 0.79
C ILE A 10 -22.20 4.77 -0.22
N ASP A 11 -23.08 5.72 0.09
CA ASP A 11 -23.45 6.80 -0.83
C ASP A 11 -22.27 7.75 -1.05
N GLU A 12 -21.53 8.07 0.01
CA GLU A 12 -20.29 8.83 -0.06
C GLU A 12 -19.25 8.08 -0.90
N ALA A 13 -19.07 6.78 -0.66
CA ALA A 13 -18.10 5.97 -1.38
C ALA A 13 -18.41 5.92 -2.88
N ILE A 14 -19.65 5.58 -3.26
CA ILE A 14 -20.07 5.52 -4.66
C ILE A 14 -19.94 6.91 -5.28
N SER A 15 -20.53 7.94 -4.66
CA SER A 15 -20.49 9.29 -5.19
C SER A 15 -19.06 9.76 -5.45
N LYS A 16 -18.12 9.55 -4.52
CA LYS A 16 -16.73 9.99 -4.69
C LYS A 16 -15.94 9.15 -5.69
N LEU A 17 -16.15 7.83 -5.73
CA LEU A 17 -15.39 6.91 -6.59
C LEU A 17 -15.87 6.92 -8.04
N ASP A 18 -17.16 7.15 -8.27
CA ASP A 18 -17.81 7.25 -9.58
C ASP A 18 -17.73 8.69 -10.15
N ASN A 19 -17.69 9.73 -9.29
CA ASN A 19 -17.57 11.12 -9.77
C ASN A 19 -16.12 11.66 -9.87
N GLY A 20 -15.10 10.80 -9.88
CA GLY A 20 -13.69 11.22 -9.96
C GLY A 20 -13.33 12.09 -11.18
N GLY A 21 -14.21 12.19 -12.18
CA GLY A 21 -14.01 12.86 -13.46
C GLY A 21 -14.41 14.33 -13.59
N ARG A 22 -15.10 14.95 -12.62
CA ARG A 22 -15.76 16.26 -12.83
C ARG A 22 -14.83 17.44 -13.16
N PHE A 23 -13.53 17.35 -12.92
CA PHE A 23 -12.63 18.47 -13.19
C PHE A 23 -12.06 18.52 -14.62
N TYR A 24 -12.14 17.45 -15.43
CA TYR A 24 -11.38 17.43 -16.70
C TYR A 24 -11.98 16.75 -17.94
N ASN A 25 -13.17 16.14 -17.97
CA ASN A 25 -13.65 15.53 -19.22
C ASN A 25 -15.17 15.63 -19.46
N ILE A 26 -15.52 16.23 -20.61
CA ILE A 26 -16.89 16.37 -21.16
C ILE A 26 -17.37 15.07 -21.85
N LEU A 27 -16.59 13.97 -21.80
CA LEU A 27 -16.84 12.74 -22.58
C LEU A 27 -16.85 11.43 -21.76
N THR A 28 -16.75 11.47 -20.43
CA THR A 28 -16.90 10.27 -19.58
C THR A 28 -18.33 10.19 -19.04
N LYS A 29 -18.95 9.00 -19.07
CA LYS A 29 -20.22 8.69 -18.41
C LYS A 29 -20.04 8.62 -16.89
N ALA A 30 -19.58 9.71 -16.28
CA ALA A 30 -19.48 9.80 -14.82
C ALA A 30 -20.89 9.84 -14.21
N ASP A 31 -21.06 9.28 -13.01
CA ASP A 31 -22.34 9.21 -12.28
C ASP A 31 -23.31 8.16 -12.84
N ASP A 32 -22.79 7.08 -13.45
CA ASP A 32 -23.59 5.96 -13.97
C ASP A 32 -23.76 4.80 -12.95
N GLY A 33 -23.21 4.96 -11.75
CA GLY A 33 -23.19 3.98 -10.70
C GLY A 33 -22.08 2.93 -10.86
N ILE A 34 -21.19 3.07 -11.84
CA ILE A 34 -20.10 2.14 -12.17
C ILE A 34 -18.75 2.84 -11.99
N ILE A 35 -17.85 2.22 -11.23
CA ILE A 35 -16.51 2.75 -10.96
C ILE A 35 -15.55 2.16 -11.98
N SER A 36 -14.98 3.02 -12.83
CA SER A 36 -13.95 2.65 -13.80
C SER A 36 -12.53 2.84 -13.27
N THR A 37 -11.56 2.23 -13.96
CA THR A 37 -10.13 2.49 -13.70
C THR A 37 -9.79 3.98 -13.80
N SER A 38 -10.47 4.70 -14.70
CA SER A 38 -10.18 6.11 -14.96
C SER A 38 -10.71 7.02 -13.86
N GLU A 39 -11.86 6.72 -13.27
CA GLU A 39 -12.39 7.49 -12.13
C GLU A 39 -11.60 7.20 -10.87
N LEU A 40 -11.33 5.93 -10.57
CA LEU A 40 -10.52 5.55 -9.42
C LEU A 40 -9.10 6.15 -9.48
N GLY A 41 -8.50 6.15 -10.68
CA GLY A 41 -7.21 6.78 -10.94
C GLY A 41 -7.17 8.28 -10.67
N LYS A 42 -8.26 9.01 -10.95
CA LYS A 42 -8.34 10.46 -10.73
C LYS A 42 -8.51 10.80 -9.25
N VAL A 43 -9.33 10.05 -8.51
CA VAL A 43 -9.58 10.30 -7.09
C VAL A 43 -8.32 10.11 -6.24
N GLY A 44 -7.53 9.08 -6.55
CA GLY A 44 -6.35 8.77 -5.75
C GLY A 44 -5.03 9.42 -6.24
N GLY A 45 -5.08 10.23 -7.29
CA GLY A 45 -3.98 11.10 -7.73
C GLY A 45 -3.11 10.56 -8.85
N LEU A 46 -3.74 10.12 -9.95
CA LEU A 46 -3.11 9.60 -11.19
C LEU A 46 -2.19 8.41 -10.92
N PHE A 47 -2.81 7.25 -10.69
CA PHE A 47 -2.06 6.01 -10.51
C PHE A 47 -1.49 5.48 -11.82
N TYR A 48 -0.17 5.55 -11.97
CA TYR A 48 0.55 4.74 -12.96
C TYR A 48 0.62 3.27 -12.53
N ASP A 49 0.48 3.01 -11.23
CA ASP A 49 0.59 1.69 -10.61
C ASP A 49 -0.76 1.12 -10.16
N LYS A 50 -1.13 -0.03 -10.73
CA LYS A 50 -2.37 -0.76 -10.40
C LYS A 50 -2.39 -1.25 -8.95
N GLN A 51 -1.24 -1.58 -8.35
CA GLN A 51 -1.16 -2.00 -6.96
C GLN A 51 -1.56 -0.86 -6.03
N GLN A 52 -1.01 0.34 -6.23
CA GLN A 52 -1.34 1.53 -5.46
C GLN A 52 -2.81 1.92 -5.62
N MET A 53 -3.37 1.77 -6.81
CA MET A 53 -4.79 2.03 -7.06
C MET A 53 -5.69 1.12 -6.23
N ILE A 54 -5.40 -0.19 -6.20
CA ILE A 54 -6.20 -1.15 -5.42
C ILE A 54 -5.98 -0.97 -3.92
N LEU A 55 -4.76 -0.65 -3.46
CA LEU A 55 -4.50 -0.30 -2.06
C LEU A 55 -5.29 0.94 -1.63
N PHE A 56 -5.32 1.98 -2.47
CA PHE A 56 -6.11 3.19 -2.22
C PHE A 56 -7.59 2.86 -2.08
N PHE A 57 -8.14 2.10 -3.04
CA PHE A 57 -9.54 1.69 -3.02
C PHE A 57 -9.90 0.92 -1.75
N GLU A 58 -9.10 -0.11 -1.40
CA GLU A 58 -9.38 -0.97 -0.26
C GLU A 58 -9.33 -0.19 1.06
N VAL A 59 -8.33 0.67 1.25
CA VAL A 59 -8.23 1.50 2.45
C VAL A 59 -9.39 2.50 2.52
N SER A 60 -9.79 3.08 1.39
CA SER A 60 -10.88 4.06 1.33
C SER A 60 -12.24 3.48 1.72
N ILE A 61 -12.48 2.18 1.50
CA ILE A 61 -13.74 1.51 1.89
C ILE A 61 -13.63 0.73 3.21
N SER A 62 -12.50 0.81 3.90
CA SER A 62 -12.19 -0.09 5.03
C SER A 62 -13.04 0.12 6.29
N LYS A 63 -13.74 1.26 6.42
CA LYS A 63 -14.71 1.52 7.50
C LYS A 63 -16.12 1.04 7.18
N LEU A 64 -16.39 0.65 5.93
CA LEU A 64 -17.68 0.08 5.56
C LEU A 64 -17.77 -1.36 6.09
N ASP A 65 -18.97 -1.77 6.52
CA ASP A 65 -19.23 -3.16 6.86
C ASP A 65 -19.12 -4.07 5.63
N LYS A 66 -19.07 -5.38 5.86
CA LYS A 66 -18.82 -6.38 4.83
C LYS A 66 -19.82 -6.31 3.66
N GLU A 67 -21.10 -6.08 3.95
CA GLU A 67 -22.15 -6.02 2.94
C GLU A 67 -22.04 -4.74 2.11
N LYS A 68 -21.79 -3.59 2.75
CA LYS A 68 -21.55 -2.33 2.05
C LYS A 68 -20.28 -2.37 1.21
N ARG A 69 -19.20 -2.96 1.71
CA ARG A 69 -17.97 -3.17 0.91
C ARG A 69 -18.25 -4.00 -0.33
N LYS A 70 -18.99 -5.10 -0.18
CA LYS A 70 -19.37 -5.97 -1.30
C LYS A 70 -20.22 -5.21 -2.32
N ALA A 71 -21.15 -4.37 -1.87
CA ALA A 71 -21.94 -3.51 -2.74
C ALA A 71 -21.06 -2.54 -3.54
N VAL A 72 -20.12 -1.83 -2.89
CA VAL A 72 -19.18 -0.93 -3.61
C VAL A 72 -18.29 -1.70 -4.59
N ILE A 73 -17.77 -2.87 -4.20
CA ILE A 73 -16.96 -3.73 -5.09
C ILE A 73 -17.76 -4.20 -6.30
N SER A 74 -19.07 -4.48 -6.14
CA SER A 74 -19.94 -4.88 -7.24
C SER A 74 -20.15 -3.79 -8.28
N LYS A 75 -19.85 -2.53 -7.94
CA LYS A 75 -19.91 -1.39 -8.85
C LYS A 75 -18.65 -1.21 -9.69
N LEU A 76 -17.58 -1.97 -9.44
CA LEU A 76 -16.39 -1.91 -10.29
C LEU A 76 -16.73 -2.43 -11.70
N ASP A 77 -16.24 -1.75 -12.74
CA ASP A 77 -16.35 -2.26 -14.11
C ASP A 77 -15.62 -3.61 -14.28
N GLU A 78 -15.94 -4.37 -15.33
CA GLU A 78 -15.38 -5.71 -15.54
C GLU A 78 -13.83 -5.73 -15.58
N LYS A 79 -13.22 -4.67 -16.14
CA LYS A 79 -11.76 -4.54 -16.24
C LYS A 79 -11.15 -4.29 -14.86
N LEU A 80 -11.76 -3.44 -14.06
CA LEU A 80 -11.33 -3.07 -12.73
C LEU A 80 -11.58 -4.21 -11.75
N GLN A 81 -12.64 -5.01 -11.92
CA GLN A 81 -12.83 -6.25 -11.17
C GLN A 81 -11.67 -7.23 -11.38
N LYS A 82 -11.19 -7.40 -12.62
CA LYS A 82 -10.01 -8.24 -12.92
C LYS A 82 -8.74 -7.70 -12.27
N VAL A 83 -8.55 -6.37 -12.29
CA VAL A 83 -7.40 -5.71 -11.64
C VAL A 83 -7.47 -5.86 -10.12
N TYR A 84 -8.65 -5.65 -9.54
CA TYR A 84 -8.91 -5.82 -8.12
C TYR A 84 -8.66 -7.25 -7.68
N ALA A 85 -9.19 -8.25 -8.39
CA ALA A 85 -8.97 -9.66 -8.07
C ALA A 85 -7.47 -10.04 -8.08
N LYS A 86 -6.68 -9.48 -9.02
CA LYS A 86 -5.24 -9.73 -9.12
C LYS A 86 -4.43 -9.08 -7.99
N TYR A 87 -4.78 -7.86 -7.58
CA TYR A 87 -4.01 -7.07 -6.62
C TYR A 87 -4.73 -6.87 -5.29
N LYS A 88 -5.73 -7.70 -5.00
CA LYS A 88 -6.47 -7.65 -3.75
C LYS A 88 -5.48 -7.80 -2.59
N PRO A 89 -5.45 -6.87 -1.63
CA PRO A 89 -4.54 -6.98 -0.51
C PRO A 89 -4.91 -8.15 0.39
N ILE A 90 -3.89 -8.73 1.00
CA ILE A 90 -4.05 -9.68 2.11
C ILE A 90 -3.90 -8.88 3.40
N GLU A 91 -4.84 -9.03 4.33
CA GLU A 91 -4.72 -8.49 5.68
C GLU A 91 -3.94 -9.47 6.55
N LEU A 92 -2.82 -9.04 7.13
CA LEU A 92 -1.99 -9.86 8.02
C LEU A 92 -1.60 -9.06 9.27
N LEU A 93 -1.43 -9.78 10.37
CA LEU A 93 -0.76 -9.22 11.55
C LEU A 93 0.77 -9.12 11.30
N PRO A 94 1.46 -8.17 11.96
CA PRO A 94 2.93 -8.14 12.04
C PRO A 94 3.56 -9.52 12.29
N SER A 95 3.03 -10.27 13.25
CA SER A 95 3.44 -11.64 13.59
C SER A 95 3.29 -12.67 12.47
N GLU A 96 2.43 -12.43 11.48
CA GLU A 96 2.14 -13.35 10.38
C GLU A 96 2.85 -12.98 9.08
N ALA A 97 3.27 -11.72 8.94
CA ALA A 97 3.75 -11.18 7.67
C ALA A 97 5.02 -11.86 7.14
N HIS A 98 5.92 -12.31 8.02
CA HIS A 98 7.12 -13.04 7.61
C HIS A 98 6.78 -14.39 6.95
N THR A 99 5.87 -15.16 7.54
CA THR A 99 5.58 -16.54 7.13
C THR A 99 4.49 -16.62 6.07
N LYS A 100 3.41 -15.85 6.22
CA LYS A 100 2.25 -15.88 5.32
C LYS A 100 2.30 -14.82 4.21
N GLY A 101 3.17 -13.82 4.34
CA GLY A 101 3.28 -12.75 3.35
C GLY A 101 3.84 -13.23 2.00
N ILE A 102 3.17 -12.83 0.92
CA ILE A 102 3.57 -13.14 -0.46
C ILE A 102 4.32 -11.95 -1.04
N VAL A 103 5.54 -12.17 -1.53
CA VAL A 103 6.40 -11.11 -2.11
C VAL A 103 5.74 -10.52 -3.36
N ALA A 104 5.93 -9.22 -3.56
CA ALA A 104 5.29 -8.42 -4.60
C ALA A 104 3.75 -8.36 -4.53
N SER A 105 3.14 -8.85 -3.44
CA SER A 105 1.70 -8.70 -3.22
C SER A 105 1.36 -7.46 -2.40
N ASN A 106 0.11 -7.03 -2.56
CA ASN A 106 -0.48 -5.98 -1.73
C ASN A 106 -0.79 -6.54 -0.34
N MET A 107 -0.46 -5.78 0.69
CA MET A 107 -0.72 -6.15 2.08
C MET A 107 -1.25 -4.96 2.87
N ILE A 108 -2.18 -5.24 3.76
CA ILE A 108 -2.68 -4.31 4.76
C ILE A 108 -2.35 -4.86 6.14
N MET A 109 -1.90 -3.99 7.03
CA MET A 109 -1.50 -4.35 8.38
C MET A 109 -1.95 -3.27 9.35
N THR A 110 -2.23 -3.67 10.60
CA THR A 110 -2.54 -2.75 11.69
C THR A 110 -1.52 -2.93 12.80
N GLY A 111 -1.08 -1.82 13.40
CA GLY A 111 -0.16 -1.84 14.51
C GLY A 111 0.31 -0.44 14.88
N ILE A 112 1.29 -0.39 15.78
CA ILE A 112 1.90 0.86 16.26
C ILE A 112 3.31 0.95 15.67
N PRO A 113 3.59 1.89 14.75
CA PRO A 113 4.91 2.04 14.17
C PRO A 113 5.82 2.79 15.12
N LYS A 114 7.06 2.32 15.24
CA LYS A 114 8.14 3.00 15.95
C LYS A 114 9.28 3.25 14.99
N LEU A 115 9.68 4.50 14.83
CA LEU A 115 10.78 4.85 13.94
C LEU A 115 12.06 4.19 14.46
N THR A 116 12.80 3.51 13.57
CA THR A 116 14.10 2.97 13.95
C THR A 116 15.13 4.09 13.80
N GLU A 117 15.72 4.53 14.92
CA GLU A 117 16.71 5.61 14.86
C GLU A 117 17.99 5.14 14.15
N SER A 118 18.25 5.80 13.02
CA SER A 118 19.40 5.66 12.16
C SER A 118 20.70 5.73 12.96
N ASN A 119 21.45 4.62 13.03
CA ASN A 119 22.91 4.51 12.85
C ASN A 119 23.56 3.28 13.52
N SER A 120 22.87 2.55 14.39
CA SER A 120 23.50 1.42 15.11
C SER A 120 23.21 0.04 14.53
N ASN A 121 22.06 -0.18 13.88
CA ASN A 121 21.69 -1.49 13.34
C ASN A 121 21.42 -1.39 11.84
N PHE A 122 22.40 -1.82 11.04
CA PHE A 122 22.21 -2.06 9.62
C PHE A 122 21.02 -3.03 9.43
N ILE A 123 20.00 -2.60 8.69
CA ILE A 123 18.73 -3.34 8.57
C ILE A 123 18.73 -4.24 7.33
N GLY A 124 19.40 -3.84 6.24
CA GLY A 124 19.47 -4.64 5.02
C GLY A 124 19.69 -3.83 3.74
N PHE A 125 19.88 -4.54 2.63
CA PHE A 125 20.02 -4.01 1.28
C PHE A 125 18.77 -4.30 0.44
N ILE A 126 18.37 -3.31 -0.35
CA ILE A 126 17.40 -3.49 -1.42
C ILE A 126 18.10 -3.51 -2.78
N MET A 127 17.53 -4.24 -3.74
CA MET A 127 18.03 -4.28 -5.12
C MET A 127 17.25 -3.29 -5.99
N ILE A 128 17.97 -2.39 -6.65
CA ILE A 128 17.39 -1.37 -7.53
C ILE A 128 17.88 -1.62 -8.96
N PRO A 129 16.98 -1.74 -9.95
CA PRO A 129 17.37 -1.84 -11.34
C PRO A 129 17.88 -0.49 -11.87
N ILE A 130 19.04 -0.50 -12.51
CA ILE A 130 19.62 0.63 -13.24
C ILE A 130 19.62 0.26 -14.73
N VAL A 131 18.80 0.96 -15.50
CA VAL A 131 18.68 0.77 -16.95
C VAL A 131 19.63 1.74 -17.65
N THR A 132 20.62 1.20 -18.38
CA THR A 132 21.52 1.99 -19.24
C THR A 132 21.40 1.48 -20.67
N GLY A 133 20.72 2.25 -21.53
CA GLY A 133 20.38 1.80 -22.88
C GLY A 133 19.45 0.59 -22.87
N LYS A 134 19.92 -0.55 -23.41
CA LYS A 134 19.18 -1.83 -23.43
C LYS A 134 19.59 -2.81 -22.32
N VAL A 135 20.54 -2.42 -21.45
CA VAL A 135 21.07 -3.28 -20.40
C VAL A 135 20.47 -2.86 -19.06
N THR A 136 19.91 -3.83 -18.34
CA THR A 136 19.47 -3.66 -16.94
C THR A 136 20.52 -4.25 -16.03
N THR A 137 21.15 -3.42 -15.22
CA THR A 137 22.03 -3.82 -14.11
C THR A 137 21.30 -3.65 -12.79
N PHE A 138 21.77 -4.26 -11.71
CA PHE A 138 21.17 -4.09 -10.38
C PHE A 138 22.21 -3.54 -9.41
N SER A 139 21.83 -2.52 -8.65
CA SER A 139 22.63 -1.95 -7.56
C SER A 139 22.01 -2.29 -6.21
N MET A 140 22.86 -2.58 -5.23
CA MET A 140 22.44 -2.82 -3.86
C MET A 140 22.64 -1.57 -3.03
N VAL A 141 21.55 -1.07 -2.47
CA VAL A 141 21.54 0.16 -1.66
C VAL A 141 21.00 -0.18 -0.28
N PRO A 142 21.63 0.29 0.81
CA PRO A 142 21.05 0.22 2.14
C PRO A 142 19.62 0.76 2.15
N ILE A 143 18.68 0.03 2.75
CA ILE A 143 17.27 0.44 2.79
C ILE A 143 17.11 1.83 3.44
N ILE A 144 17.94 2.12 4.45
CA ILE A 144 17.90 3.37 5.19
C ILE A 144 18.35 4.58 4.36
N ASP A 145 19.00 4.39 3.21
CA ASP A 145 19.39 5.53 2.37
C ASP A 145 18.17 6.10 1.64
N ILE A 146 17.17 5.26 1.36
CA ILE A 146 16.03 5.57 0.50
C ILE A 146 14.74 5.72 1.30
N TYR A 147 14.62 5.02 2.41
CA TYR A 147 13.40 4.99 3.21
C TYR A 147 13.63 5.46 4.65
N ASP A 148 12.54 5.96 5.23
CA ASP A 148 12.34 5.97 6.66
C ASP A 148 11.81 4.60 7.08
N VAL A 149 12.49 3.97 8.03
CA VAL A 149 12.24 2.58 8.42
C VAL A 149 11.65 2.55 9.81
N TYR A 150 10.67 1.68 10.03
CA TYR A 150 9.95 1.53 11.29
C TYR A 150 9.78 0.05 11.61
N GLU A 151 9.71 -0.25 12.89
CA GLU A 151 9.18 -1.51 13.41
C GLU A 151 7.71 -1.29 13.73
N ILE A 152 6.82 -2.10 13.14
CA ILE A 152 5.41 -2.10 13.52
C ILE A 152 5.11 -3.31 14.39
N ARG A 153 4.48 -3.07 15.53
CA ARG A 153 4.14 -4.10 16.50
C ARG A 153 2.64 -4.35 16.53
N ASP A 154 2.25 -5.61 16.72
CA ASP A 154 0.87 -5.94 17.10
C ASP A 154 0.67 -5.80 18.61
N GLU A 155 -0.57 -5.48 19.00
CA GLU A 155 -0.93 -5.30 20.42
C GLU A 155 -0.96 -6.62 21.21
N VAL A 156 -1.02 -7.77 20.52
CA VAL A 156 -1.33 -9.06 21.15
C VAL A 156 -0.09 -9.90 21.42
N SER A 157 0.86 -9.92 20.48
CA SER A 157 2.02 -10.80 20.50
C SER A 157 3.36 -10.09 20.65
N ASP A 158 3.37 -8.74 20.60
CA ASP A 158 4.56 -7.87 20.62
C ASP A 158 5.60 -8.23 19.54
N LYS A 159 5.21 -9.03 18.54
CA LYS A 159 6.07 -9.32 17.40
C LYS A 159 6.11 -8.12 16.49
N GLU A 160 7.31 -7.79 16.06
CA GLU A 160 7.56 -6.68 15.15
C GLU A 160 7.68 -7.17 13.70
N PHE A 161 7.33 -6.27 12.80
CA PHE A 161 7.55 -6.42 11.37
C PHE A 161 8.16 -5.14 10.81
N LEU A 162 9.05 -5.28 9.82
CA LEU A 162 9.70 -4.13 9.22
C LEU A 162 8.79 -3.46 8.20
N ILE A 163 8.61 -2.15 8.35
CA ILE A 163 7.91 -1.32 7.38
C ILE A 163 8.79 -0.14 6.98
N ALA A 164 8.60 0.36 5.76
CA ALA A 164 9.40 1.44 5.24
C ALA A 164 8.57 2.33 4.33
N HIS A 165 8.78 3.64 4.37
CA HIS A 165 8.20 4.56 3.38
C HIS A 165 9.26 5.52 2.86
N SER A 166 9.09 6.04 1.63
CA SER A 166 10.10 6.89 0.99
C SER A 166 10.46 8.07 1.89
N LYS A 167 11.75 8.41 1.95
CA LYS A 167 12.23 9.60 2.65
C LYS A 167 11.61 10.87 2.07
N GLY A 168 11.63 11.93 2.88
CA GLY A 168 11.11 13.25 2.48
C GLY A 168 9.59 13.35 2.52
N THR A 169 8.90 12.33 3.04
CA THR A 169 7.46 12.42 3.35
C THR A 169 7.23 12.49 4.87
N THR A 170 6.04 12.94 5.27
CA THR A 170 5.66 13.01 6.69
C THR A 170 5.88 11.69 7.39
N LYS A 171 6.48 11.74 8.59
CA LYS A 171 6.73 10.57 9.43
C LYS A 171 5.41 9.93 9.87
N LEU A 172 5.44 8.62 10.11
CA LEU A 172 4.31 7.90 10.69
C LEU A 172 4.14 8.31 12.17
N PRO A 173 2.90 8.47 12.66
CA PRO A 173 2.66 8.77 14.06
C PRO A 173 2.84 7.51 14.92
N GLU A 174 3.39 7.66 16.13
CA GLU A 174 3.54 6.58 17.12
C GLU A 174 2.21 6.25 17.82
N LYS A 175 1.21 5.86 17.03
CA LYS A 175 -0.10 5.42 17.50
C LYS A 175 -0.64 4.30 16.63
N LYS A 176 -1.70 3.65 17.08
CA LYS A 176 -2.34 2.58 16.31
C LYS A 176 -2.86 3.13 14.98
N ILE A 177 -2.36 2.55 13.89
CA ILE A 177 -2.74 2.90 12.54
C ILE A 177 -2.92 1.64 11.70
N LYS A 178 -3.66 1.78 10.60
CA LYS A 178 -3.66 0.80 9.52
C LYS A 178 -2.78 1.32 8.40
N ILE A 179 -1.87 0.49 7.92
CA ILE A 179 -0.95 0.77 6.82
C ILE A 179 -1.25 -0.16 5.65
N ALA A 180 -0.99 0.33 4.44
CA ALA A 180 -1.23 -0.40 3.20
C ALA A 180 -0.04 -0.20 2.27
N GLY A 181 0.48 -1.31 1.76
CA GLY A 181 1.74 -1.29 1.00
C GLY A 181 1.95 -2.53 0.16
N VAL A 182 3.15 -2.61 -0.41
CA VAL A 182 3.61 -3.74 -1.22
C VAL A 182 4.70 -4.49 -0.46
N LEU A 183 4.53 -5.80 -0.31
CA LEU A 183 5.51 -6.63 0.38
C LEU A 183 6.75 -6.81 -0.51
N LYS A 184 7.91 -6.42 0.00
CA LYS A 184 9.20 -6.50 -0.69
C LYS A 184 10.18 -7.37 0.08
N GLU A 185 11.23 -7.75 -0.63
CA GLU A 185 12.34 -8.53 -0.09
C GLU A 185 13.50 -7.63 0.32
N LEU A 186 14.19 -8.06 1.37
CA LEU A 186 15.35 -7.41 1.95
C LEU A 186 16.48 -8.45 2.09
N LYS A 187 17.69 -8.08 1.65
CA LYS A 187 18.89 -8.90 1.82
C LYS A 187 19.67 -8.46 3.04
N SER A 188 20.09 -9.39 3.88
CA SER A 188 20.93 -9.07 5.05
C SER A 188 22.39 -8.83 4.68
N ASP A 189 22.86 -9.34 3.53
CA ASP A 189 24.23 -9.11 3.06
C ASP A 189 24.28 -8.85 1.54
N LYS A 190 25.29 -8.11 1.07
CA LYS A 190 25.52 -7.86 -0.35
C LYS A 190 25.81 -9.14 -1.15
N LYS A 191 26.40 -10.14 -0.51
CA LYS A 191 26.77 -11.42 -1.11
C LYS A 191 25.62 -12.42 -1.10
N GLU A 192 24.50 -12.08 -0.45
CA GLU A 192 23.35 -12.96 -0.36
C GLU A 192 22.70 -13.13 -1.75
N LYS A 193 22.58 -14.38 -2.21
CA LYS A 193 22.00 -14.67 -3.53
C LYS A 193 20.48 -14.51 -3.50
N THR A 194 19.83 -15.02 -2.46
CA THR A 194 18.40 -14.89 -2.17
C THR A 194 18.17 -13.83 -1.09
N ALA A 195 16.93 -13.38 -0.89
CA ALA A 195 16.60 -12.49 0.22
C ALA A 195 16.22 -13.28 1.47
N SER A 196 16.77 -12.90 2.62
CA SER A 196 16.53 -13.50 3.92
C SER A 196 15.29 -12.94 4.63
N GLN A 197 14.90 -11.70 4.29
CA GLN A 197 13.91 -10.94 5.02
C GLN A 197 12.87 -10.30 4.10
N LYS A 198 11.74 -9.91 4.70
CA LYS A 198 10.63 -9.22 4.05
C LYS A 198 10.35 -7.92 4.79
N PHE A 199 9.90 -6.91 4.06
CA PHE A 199 9.44 -5.65 4.64
C PHE A 199 8.26 -5.11 3.84
N LEU A 200 7.42 -4.29 4.46
CA LEU A 200 6.32 -3.63 3.76
C LEU A 200 6.74 -2.24 3.30
N GLU A 201 6.76 -2.01 2.00
CA GLU A 201 6.87 -0.65 1.46
C GLU A 201 5.50 0.03 1.55
N VAL A 202 5.36 0.95 2.49
CA VAL A 202 4.10 1.62 2.83
C VAL A 202 3.81 2.74 1.85
N VAL A 203 2.64 2.64 1.22
CA VAL A 203 2.12 3.65 0.28
C VAL A 203 1.10 4.54 0.99
N TYR A 204 0.20 3.92 1.75
CA TYR A 204 -0.87 4.61 2.47
C TYR A 204 -0.92 4.25 3.94
N HIS A 205 -1.46 5.18 4.72
CA HIS A 205 -1.85 4.91 6.10
C HIS A 205 -3.20 5.57 6.41
N MET A 206 -3.87 5.06 7.43
CA MET A 206 -5.06 5.65 8.01
C MET A 206 -5.02 5.50 9.52
N GLU A 207 -5.61 6.46 10.21
CA GLU A 207 -5.75 6.41 11.67
C GLU A 207 -6.95 5.54 12.04
N ILE A 208 -6.78 4.75 13.09
CA ILE A 208 -7.86 3.97 13.69
C ILE A 208 -8.19 4.67 15.00
N ASN A 209 -9.41 5.20 15.09
CA ASN A 209 -9.97 5.71 16.33
C ASN A 209 -10.71 4.59 17.06
#